data_AF-A0A7C4ES76-F1
#
_entry.id   AF-A0A7C4ES76-F1
#
_cell.length_a   1.000
_cell.length_b   1.000
_cell.length_c   1.000
_cell.angle_alpha   90.00
_cell.angle_beta   90.00
_cell.angle_gamma   90.00
#
_symmetry.space_group_name_H-M   'P 1'
#
loop_
_entity.id
_entity.type
_entity.pdbx_description
1 polymer ?
#
loop_
_entity_poly.entity_id
_entity_poly.type
_entity_poly.pdbx_seq_one_letter_code
_entity_poly.pdbx_strand_id
1 'polypeptide(L)'
;MLIKKHSKKLKYRPLGICVTALLIVLTACTRQPHSPHIKAELTTVYREKIILDNFIFQYWWQERGETPFLKPYTLRTTDYVVEIIKPVPGQPDRVIVETHHLPLADLATIDITLTDTGKKILITKTDHTTLEAITAFPRGLRKDPKSGIADYKVYVEGTLTENGDTKKYHQEIDYITRIAILSVQPPS
;
A
#
# COMPACT_ATOMS: atom_id res chain seq x y z
N MET A 1 46.91 0.24 69.45
CA MET A 1 47.96 0.67 68.52
C MET A 1 48.06 -0.40 67.42
N LEU A 2 47.96 -0.01 66.14
CA LEU A 2 48.22 -0.81 64.91
C LEU A 2 47.20 -1.96 64.63
N ILE A 3 46.64 -2.23 63.44
CA ILE A 3 46.70 -1.71 62.05
C ILE A 3 45.34 -2.01 61.41
N LYS A 4 44.74 -1.00 60.75
CA LYS A 4 43.59 -1.15 59.83
C LYS A 4 44.09 -1.80 58.54
N LYS A 5 43.60 -3.00 58.19
CA LYS A 5 43.88 -3.62 56.88
C LYS A 5 42.72 -3.33 55.92
N HIS A 6 43.03 -2.54 54.90
CA HIS A 6 42.17 -2.25 53.75
C HIS A 6 41.83 -3.52 52.96
N SER A 7 40.57 -3.65 52.54
CA SER A 7 40.23 -4.30 51.26
C SER A 7 38.97 -3.67 50.69
N LYS A 8 39.17 -2.73 49.76
CA LYS A 8 38.10 -2.17 48.92
C LYS A 8 37.81 -3.20 47.82
N LYS A 9 36.68 -3.90 47.88
CA LYS A 9 36.14 -4.58 46.69
C LYS A 9 35.51 -3.53 45.78
N LEU A 10 36.18 -3.25 44.66
CA LEU A 10 35.64 -2.52 43.51
C LEU A 10 34.34 -3.20 43.06
N LYS A 11 33.20 -2.55 43.31
CA LYS A 11 31.93 -2.81 42.63
C LYS A 11 31.67 -1.68 41.65
N TYR A 12 32.25 -1.76 40.46
CA TYR A 12 31.84 -0.93 39.33
C TYR A 12 32.10 -1.68 38.03
N ARG A 13 31.02 -2.09 37.37
CA ARG A 13 30.70 -1.81 35.96
C ARG A 13 29.65 -2.81 35.43
N PRO A 14 28.39 -2.38 35.33
CA PRO A 14 27.53 -2.79 34.22
C PRO A 14 27.10 -1.60 33.35
N LEU A 15 27.64 -0.39 33.58
CA LEU A 15 27.19 0.80 32.84
C LEU A 15 27.63 0.83 31.37
N GLY A 16 28.73 0.14 31.02
CA GLY A 16 29.26 0.17 29.64
C GLY A 16 28.47 -0.67 28.63
N ILE A 17 27.79 -1.72 29.09
CA ILE A 17 27.07 -2.66 28.21
C ILE A 17 25.64 -2.16 27.92
N CYS A 18 25.02 -1.44 28.86
CA CYS A 18 23.69 -0.87 28.63
C CYS A 18 23.70 0.31 27.63
N VAL A 19 24.80 1.08 27.54
CA VAL A 19 24.87 2.24 26.64
C VAL A 19 25.06 1.82 25.18
N THR A 20 25.79 0.75 24.91
CA THR A 20 25.98 0.24 23.54
C THR A 20 24.75 -0.49 23.00
N ALA A 21 24.00 -1.20 23.84
CA ALA A 21 22.73 -1.82 23.43
C ALA A 21 21.65 -0.78 23.07
N LEU A 22 21.58 0.35 23.78
CA LEU A 22 20.60 1.40 23.52
C LEU A 22 20.84 2.12 22.18
N LEU A 23 22.11 2.27 21.76
CA LEU A 23 22.50 2.92 20.50
C LEU A 23 22.20 2.06 19.26
N ILE A 24 22.23 0.73 19.37
CA ILE A 24 21.88 -0.19 18.27
C ILE A 24 20.36 -0.24 18.07
N VAL A 25 19.57 -0.14 19.15
CA VAL A 25 18.10 -0.12 19.06
C VAL A 25 17.58 1.20 18.47
N LEU A 26 18.23 2.34 18.77
CA LEU A 26 17.85 3.64 18.19
C LEU A 26 18.18 3.78 16.69
N THR A 27 19.22 3.10 16.20
CA THR A 27 19.54 3.07 14.77
C THR A 27 18.70 2.06 13.98
N ALA A 28 18.15 1.03 14.64
CA ALA A 28 17.20 0.10 14.02
C ALA A 28 15.78 0.69 13.89
N CYS A 29 15.38 1.64 14.74
CA CYS A 29 14.05 2.25 14.73
C CYS A 29 13.91 3.51 13.86
N THR A 30 14.96 3.94 13.16
CA THR A 30 14.93 5.17 12.33
C THR A 30 15.00 4.93 10.83
N ARG A 31 15.18 3.68 10.37
CA ARG A 31 14.97 3.34 8.96
C ARG A 31 13.52 3.01 8.74
N GLN A 32 12.70 4.05 8.63
CA GLN A 32 11.46 3.94 7.88
C GLN A 32 11.86 3.35 6.51
N PRO A 33 11.36 2.18 6.10
CA PRO A 33 11.71 1.64 4.79
C PRO A 33 11.29 2.70 3.79
N HIS A 34 12.26 3.38 3.21
CA HIS A 34 12.01 4.33 2.14
C HIS A 34 11.26 3.53 1.08
N SER A 35 10.01 3.89 0.85
CA SER A 35 9.21 3.23 -0.18
C SER A 35 9.83 3.60 -1.53
N PRO A 36 9.84 2.70 -2.52
CA PRO A 36 10.41 3.00 -3.82
C PRO A 36 9.74 4.24 -4.41
N HIS A 37 10.52 5.08 -5.09
CA HIS A 37 9.98 6.23 -5.79
C HIS A 37 9.35 5.74 -7.10
N ILE A 38 8.03 5.77 -7.18
CA ILE A 38 7.27 5.31 -8.34
C ILE A 38 6.74 6.51 -9.11
N LYS A 39 7.02 6.53 -10.41
CA LYS A 39 6.45 7.51 -11.35
C LYS A 39 5.39 6.84 -12.19
N ALA A 40 4.21 7.44 -12.27
CA ALA A 40 3.08 6.89 -13.03
C ALA A 40 2.41 7.96 -13.90
N GLU A 41 1.86 7.54 -15.04
CA GLU A 41 0.92 8.33 -15.84
C GLU A 41 -0.50 7.81 -15.60
N LEU A 42 -1.41 8.71 -15.24
CA LEU A 42 -2.84 8.44 -15.14
C LEU A 42 -3.53 8.98 -16.38
N THR A 43 -4.47 8.22 -16.93
CA THR A 43 -5.47 8.72 -17.87
C THR A 43 -6.81 8.75 -17.16
N THR A 44 -7.44 9.93 -17.09
CA THR A 44 -8.74 10.11 -16.43
C THR A 44 -9.89 9.67 -17.33
N VAL A 45 -11.11 9.60 -16.77
CA VAL A 45 -12.35 9.42 -17.56
C VAL A 45 -12.58 10.56 -18.57
N TYR A 46 -12.02 11.73 -18.31
CA TYR A 46 -12.06 12.89 -19.21
C TYR A 46 -10.93 12.90 -20.24
N ARG A 47 -10.14 11.81 -20.33
CA ARG A 47 -8.97 11.64 -21.21
C ARG A 47 -7.82 12.62 -20.92
N GLU A 48 -7.82 13.22 -19.73
CA GLU A 48 -6.68 14.01 -19.26
C GLU A 48 -5.55 13.08 -18.84
N LYS A 49 -4.31 13.47 -19.17
CA LYS A 49 -3.11 12.74 -18.77
C LYS A 49 -2.42 13.48 -17.63
N ILE A 50 -2.15 12.75 -16.55
CA ILE A 50 -1.57 13.31 -15.33
C ILE A 50 -0.36 12.47 -14.95
N ILE A 51 0.82 13.09 -14.85
CA ILE A 51 2.04 12.41 -14.44
C ILE A 51 2.27 12.67 -12.95
N LEU A 52 2.36 11.60 -12.18
CA LEU A 52 2.59 11.63 -10.74
C LEU A 52 3.94 11.03 -10.39
N ASP A 53 4.68 11.75 -9.56
CA ASP A 53 5.83 11.24 -8.82
C ASP A 53 5.38 10.75 -7.43
N ASN A 54 6.09 9.79 -6.83
CA ASN A 54 5.72 9.14 -5.56
C ASN A 54 4.30 8.54 -5.57
N PHE A 55 3.95 7.86 -6.66
CA PHE A 55 2.65 7.24 -6.85
C PHE A 55 2.37 6.13 -5.83
N ILE A 56 1.20 6.19 -5.18
CA ILE A 56 0.72 5.17 -4.23
C ILE A 56 -0.80 4.97 -4.34
N PHE A 57 -1.27 3.83 -3.85
CA PHE A 57 -2.70 3.60 -3.60
C PHE A 57 -3.05 3.90 -2.15
N GLN A 58 -4.22 4.51 -1.94
CA GLN A 58 -4.86 4.63 -0.64
C GLN A 58 -6.21 3.90 -0.66
N TYR A 59 -6.29 2.78 0.04
CA TYR A 59 -7.54 2.06 0.30
C TYR A 59 -8.15 2.64 1.57
N TRP A 60 -9.36 3.17 1.47
CA TRP A 60 -10.11 3.75 2.57
C TRP A 60 -11.39 2.97 2.77
N TRP A 61 -11.74 2.67 4.02
CA TRP A 61 -13.03 2.06 4.31
C TRP A 61 -13.56 2.43 5.68
N GLN A 62 -14.88 2.52 5.78
CA GLN A 62 -15.58 2.77 7.02
C GLN A 62 -16.72 1.76 7.17
N GLU A 63 -16.57 0.88 8.14
CA GLU A 63 -17.59 -0.12 8.44
C GLU A 63 -18.73 0.51 9.23
N ARG A 64 -19.97 0.20 8.83
CA ARG A 64 -21.17 0.59 9.56
C ARG A 64 -21.57 -0.58 10.47
N GLY A 65 -21.69 -0.31 11.77
CA GLY A 65 -22.22 -1.24 12.76
C GLY A 65 -23.51 -0.71 13.37
N GLU A 66 -23.95 -1.31 14.49
CA GLU A 66 -25.08 -0.82 15.30
C GLU A 66 -24.84 0.59 15.87
N THR A 67 -23.57 0.98 16.02
CA THR A 67 -23.17 2.33 16.40
C THR A 67 -22.99 3.20 15.15
N PRO A 68 -23.54 4.43 15.10
CA PRO A 68 -23.35 5.34 13.98
C PRO A 68 -21.87 5.68 13.83
N PHE A 69 -21.27 5.13 12.75
CA PHE A 69 -19.91 5.35 12.26
C PHE A 69 -18.75 4.94 13.19
N LEU A 70 -18.09 3.82 12.85
CA LEU A 70 -16.75 3.52 13.36
C LEU A 70 -15.71 4.47 12.74
N LYS A 71 -14.54 4.58 13.37
CA LYS A 71 -13.41 5.32 12.80
C LYS A 71 -13.02 4.75 11.43
N PRO A 72 -12.76 5.59 10.41
CA PRO A 72 -12.33 5.10 9.12
C PRO A 72 -10.96 4.42 9.21
N TYR A 73 -10.76 3.42 8.37
CA TYR A 73 -9.52 2.70 8.18
C TYR A 73 -8.88 3.12 6.86
N THR A 74 -7.55 3.15 6.85
CA THR A 74 -6.76 3.49 5.67
C THR A 74 -5.56 2.58 5.54
N LEU A 75 -5.31 2.10 4.33
CA LEU A 75 -4.07 1.44 3.94
C LEU A 75 -3.46 2.24 2.78
N ARG A 76 -2.29 2.83 3.01
CA ARG A 76 -1.48 3.49 1.98
C ARG A 76 -0.34 2.54 1.60
N THR A 77 -0.23 2.19 0.32
CA THR A 77 0.71 1.16 -0.12
C THR A 77 1.16 1.37 -1.57
N THR A 78 2.35 0.85 -1.89
CA THR A 78 2.87 0.69 -3.25
C THR A 78 2.45 -0.65 -3.89
N ASP A 79 1.48 -1.34 -3.28
CA ASP A 79 0.89 -2.55 -3.84
C ASP A 79 -0.50 -2.25 -4.36
N TYR A 80 -0.79 -2.75 -5.56
CA TYR A 80 -2.16 -2.85 -6.03
C TYR A 80 -2.82 -4.09 -5.43
N VAL A 81 -3.78 -3.87 -4.53
CA VAL A 81 -4.55 -4.92 -3.85
C VAL A 81 -5.84 -5.13 -4.62
N VAL A 82 -6.02 -6.33 -5.15
CA VAL A 82 -7.09 -6.62 -6.11
C VAL A 82 -7.65 -8.02 -5.91
N GLU A 83 -8.89 -8.23 -6.37
CA GLU A 83 -9.50 -9.56 -6.44
C GLU A 83 -9.45 -10.11 -7.86
N ILE A 84 -8.87 -11.31 -7.99
CA ILE A 84 -8.77 -12.03 -9.27
C ILE A 84 -9.75 -13.19 -9.24
N ILE A 85 -10.54 -13.33 -10.30
CA ILE A 85 -11.42 -14.48 -10.51
C ILE A 85 -10.64 -15.57 -11.24
N LYS A 86 -10.59 -16.76 -10.65
CA LYS A 86 -10.01 -17.95 -11.28
C LYS A 86 -11.07 -19.02 -11.48
N PRO A 87 -11.08 -19.73 -12.62
CA PRO A 87 -11.97 -20.89 -12.79
C PRO A 87 -11.56 -22.02 -11.85
N VAL A 88 -12.53 -22.79 -11.35
CA VAL A 88 -12.24 -24.03 -10.62
C VAL A 88 -11.85 -25.13 -11.62
N PRO A 89 -10.70 -25.79 -11.46
CA PRO A 89 -10.31 -26.89 -12.33
C PRO A 89 -11.39 -27.98 -12.39
N GLY A 90 -11.85 -28.29 -13.61
CA GLY A 90 -12.89 -29.31 -13.84
C GLY A 90 -14.33 -28.88 -13.50
N GLN A 91 -14.58 -27.62 -13.14
CA GLN A 91 -15.93 -27.11 -12.83
C GLN A 91 -16.14 -25.73 -13.50
N PRO A 92 -16.55 -25.68 -14.78
CA PRO A 92 -16.56 -24.45 -15.59
C PRO A 92 -17.49 -23.36 -15.07
N ASP A 93 -18.56 -23.73 -14.35
CA ASP A 93 -19.54 -22.78 -13.80
C ASP A 93 -19.15 -22.22 -12.43
N ARG A 94 -17.99 -22.62 -11.90
CA ARG A 94 -17.52 -22.21 -10.56
C ARG A 94 -16.24 -21.42 -10.65
N VAL A 95 -16.21 -20.35 -9.85
CA VAL A 95 -15.07 -19.46 -9.74
C VAL A 95 -14.59 -19.34 -8.30
N ILE A 96 -13.28 -19.16 -8.14
CA ILE A 96 -12.62 -18.80 -6.89
C ILE A 96 -12.22 -17.33 -7.00
N VAL A 97 -12.52 -16.56 -5.97
CA VAL A 97 -12.07 -15.18 -5.84
C VAL A 97 -10.92 -15.16 -4.86
N GLU A 98 -9.76 -14.68 -5.31
CA GLU A 98 -8.56 -14.56 -4.49
C GLU A 98 -8.12 -13.11 -4.40
N THR A 99 -7.75 -12.66 -3.20
CA THR A 99 -7.11 -11.36 -3.01
C THR A 99 -5.62 -11.48 -3.30
N HIS A 100 -5.10 -10.62 -4.18
CA HIS A 100 -3.70 -10.54 -4.55
C HIS A 100 -3.14 -9.18 -4.17
N HIS A 101 -1.89 -9.16 -3.72
CA HIS A 101 -1.07 -7.96 -3.55
C HIS A 101 -0.05 -7.95 -4.69
N LEU A 102 -0.19 -6.99 -5.59
CA LEU A 102 0.69 -6.86 -6.74
C LEU A 102 1.60 -5.64 -6.55
N PRO A 103 2.92 -5.83 -6.33
CA PRO A 103 3.83 -4.71 -6.19
C PRO A 103 3.79 -3.85 -7.45
N LEU A 104 3.68 -2.53 -7.29
CA LEU A 104 3.65 -1.61 -8.44
C LEU A 104 4.92 -1.69 -9.29
N ALA A 105 6.05 -2.11 -8.70
CA ALA A 105 7.30 -2.37 -9.42
C ALA A 105 7.20 -3.48 -10.48
N ASP A 106 6.24 -4.40 -10.32
CA ASP A 106 6.03 -5.53 -11.22
C ASP A 106 4.95 -5.23 -12.28
N LEU A 107 4.35 -4.03 -12.23
CA LEU A 107 3.24 -3.65 -13.11
C LEU A 107 3.72 -2.71 -14.21
N ALA A 108 3.27 -2.97 -15.43
CA ALA A 108 3.41 -2.04 -16.55
C ALA A 108 2.18 -1.14 -16.66
N THR A 109 0.98 -1.73 -16.69
CA THR A 109 -0.29 -0.99 -16.79
C THR A 109 -1.41 -1.60 -15.97
N ILE A 110 -2.36 -0.75 -15.57
CA ILE A 110 -3.66 -1.11 -15.04
C ILE A 110 -4.69 -0.37 -15.89
N ASP A 111 -5.43 -1.11 -16.70
CA ASP A 111 -6.48 -0.59 -17.59
C ASP A 111 -7.86 -0.88 -16.98
N ILE A 112 -8.68 0.16 -16.83
CA ILE A 112 -9.95 0.12 -16.11
C ILE A 112 -11.07 0.42 -17.10
N THR A 113 -11.93 -0.56 -17.35
CA THR A 113 -13.10 -0.44 -18.22
C THR A 113 -14.37 -0.45 -17.37
N LEU A 114 -15.16 0.61 -17.45
CA LEU A 114 -16.51 0.64 -16.87
C LEU A 114 -17.45 -0.20 -17.75
N THR A 115 -18.18 -1.11 -17.12
CA THR A 115 -19.16 -2.00 -17.75
C THR A 115 -20.50 -1.85 -17.05
N ASP A 116 -21.57 -2.34 -17.67
CA ASP A 116 -22.92 -2.27 -17.09
C ASP A 116 -23.05 -2.99 -15.73
N THR A 117 -22.18 -3.98 -15.47
CA THR A 117 -22.21 -4.83 -14.28
C THR A 117 -21.12 -4.51 -13.25
N GLY A 118 -20.30 -3.47 -13.49
CA GLY A 118 -19.18 -3.10 -12.61
C GLY A 118 -18.00 -2.58 -13.41
N LYS A 119 -16.78 -2.65 -12.87
CA LYS A 119 -15.57 -2.38 -13.68
C LYS A 119 -14.76 -3.66 -13.89
N LYS A 120 -14.25 -3.79 -15.10
CA LYS A 120 -13.30 -4.80 -15.52
C LYS A 120 -11.92 -4.17 -15.52
N ILE A 121 -10.96 -4.82 -14.87
CA ILE A 121 -9.59 -4.34 -14.75
C ILE A 121 -8.67 -5.33 -15.44
N LEU A 122 -7.89 -4.84 -16.41
CA LEU A 122 -6.83 -5.60 -17.04
C LEU A 122 -5.50 -5.10 -16.49
N ILE A 123 -4.75 -5.99 -15.85
CA ILE A 123 -3.45 -5.67 -15.26
C ILE A 123 -2.38 -6.31 -16.14
N THR A 124 -1.48 -5.50 -16.67
CA THR A 124 -0.34 -5.97 -17.45
C THR A 124 0.91 -5.83 -16.59
N LYS A 125 1.63 -6.94 -16.38
CA LYS A 125 2.90 -6.96 -15.66
C LYS A 125 4.07 -6.54 -16.56
N THR A 126 5.20 -6.25 -15.96
CA THR A 126 6.45 -5.94 -16.67
C THR A 126 6.98 -7.10 -17.51
N ASP A 127 6.63 -8.35 -17.16
CA ASP A 127 6.91 -9.56 -17.94
C ASP A 127 5.90 -9.83 -19.07
N HIS A 128 4.99 -8.88 -19.34
CA HIS A 128 3.90 -8.95 -20.32
C HIS A 128 2.81 -9.97 -20.02
N THR A 129 2.82 -10.63 -18.86
CA THR A 129 1.68 -11.43 -18.43
C THR A 129 0.50 -10.52 -18.04
N THR A 130 -0.71 -10.98 -18.36
CA THR A 130 -1.93 -10.23 -18.08
C THR A 130 -2.80 -10.94 -17.06
N LEU A 131 -3.39 -10.18 -16.14
CA LEU A 131 -4.36 -10.65 -15.17
C LEU A 131 -5.67 -9.89 -15.35
N GLU A 132 -6.77 -10.62 -15.46
CA GLU A 132 -8.10 -10.02 -15.43
C GLU A 132 -8.64 -10.02 -14.01
N ALA A 133 -9.02 -8.84 -13.54
CA ALA A 133 -9.60 -8.61 -12.24
C ALA A 133 -10.98 -7.97 -12.38
N ILE A 134 -11.82 -8.20 -11.37
CA ILE A 134 -13.07 -7.46 -11.21
C ILE A 134 -12.91 -6.48 -10.05
N THR A 135 -13.51 -5.30 -10.16
CA THR A 135 -13.51 -4.35 -9.04
C THR A 135 -14.72 -4.55 -8.16
N ALA A 136 -14.44 -5.19 -7.02
CA ALA A 136 -15.04 -4.85 -5.74
C ALA A 136 -13.89 -4.44 -4.80
N PHE A 137 -14.17 -3.67 -3.74
CA PHE A 137 -13.16 -3.43 -2.70
C PHE A 137 -12.66 -4.78 -2.15
N PRO A 138 -11.34 -5.04 -2.07
CA PRO A 138 -10.80 -6.35 -1.74
C PRO A 138 -11.36 -6.90 -0.43
N ARG A 139 -11.95 -8.09 -0.46
CA ARG A 139 -12.54 -8.75 0.71
C ARG A 139 -11.51 -9.00 1.80
N GLY A 140 -10.26 -9.28 1.42
CA GLY A 140 -9.14 -9.43 2.36
C GLY A 140 -8.84 -8.18 3.19
N LEU A 141 -9.31 -6.99 2.79
CA LEU A 141 -9.18 -5.75 3.56
C LEU A 141 -10.40 -5.45 4.46
N ARG A 142 -11.51 -6.18 4.31
CA ARG A 142 -12.73 -5.98 5.11
C ARG A 142 -12.54 -6.66 6.46
N LYS A 143 -12.81 -5.97 7.58
CA LYS A 143 -12.72 -6.59 8.92
C LYS A 143 -13.93 -7.48 9.19
N ASP A 144 -15.12 -7.03 8.77
CA ASP A 144 -16.33 -7.85 8.83
C ASP A 144 -16.93 -8.05 7.42
N PRO A 145 -16.62 -9.17 6.74
CA PRO A 145 -17.22 -9.48 5.45
C PRO A 145 -18.72 -9.80 5.53
N LYS A 146 -19.29 -9.99 6.73
CA LYS A 146 -20.71 -10.35 6.95
C LYS A 146 -21.60 -9.16 7.29
N SER A 147 -21.06 -8.05 7.80
CA SER A 147 -21.87 -6.89 8.25
C SER A 147 -22.56 -6.15 7.09
N GLY A 148 -22.07 -6.31 5.86
CA GLY A 148 -22.77 -5.92 4.62
C GLY A 148 -22.96 -4.42 4.38
N ILE A 149 -22.64 -3.55 5.36
CA ILE A 149 -22.84 -2.12 5.26
C ILE A 149 -21.52 -1.42 5.57
N ALA A 150 -20.82 -0.95 4.54
CA ALA A 150 -19.57 -0.22 4.69
C ALA A 150 -19.33 0.63 3.46
N ASP A 151 -18.74 1.81 3.68
CA ASP A 151 -18.34 2.71 2.63
C ASP A 151 -16.88 2.38 2.28
N TYR A 152 -16.62 1.99 1.03
CA TYR A 152 -15.31 1.56 0.54
C TYR A 152 -14.87 2.44 -0.61
N LYS A 153 -13.64 2.94 -0.55
CA LYS A 153 -13.06 3.80 -1.59
C LYS A 153 -11.61 3.45 -1.84
N VAL A 154 -11.18 3.60 -3.09
CA VAL A 154 -9.78 3.45 -3.48
C VAL A 154 -9.37 4.75 -4.15
N TYR A 155 -8.29 5.32 -3.66
CA TYR A 155 -7.71 6.54 -4.18
C TYR A 155 -6.32 6.27 -4.72
N VAL A 156 -5.92 7.07 -5.70
CA VAL A 156 -4.53 7.23 -6.08
C VAL A 156 -4.00 8.52 -5.48
N GLU A 157 -2.76 8.50 -5.04
CA GLU A 157 -2.07 9.68 -4.54
C GLU A 157 -0.70 9.81 -5.18
N GLY A 158 -0.19 11.02 -5.18
CA GLY A 158 1.17 11.30 -5.61
C GLY A 158 1.43 12.80 -5.58
N THR A 159 2.51 13.18 -6.22
CA THR A 159 2.93 14.56 -6.38
C THR A 159 2.90 14.91 -7.85
N LEU A 160 2.25 16.03 -8.18
CA LEU A 160 2.13 16.56 -9.53
C LEU A 160 2.94 17.86 -9.62
N THR A 161 3.79 17.96 -10.63
CA THR A 161 4.52 19.19 -10.93
C THR A 161 3.93 19.85 -12.18
N GLU A 162 3.40 21.06 -12.01
CA GLU A 162 2.81 21.86 -13.09
C GLU A 162 3.42 23.26 -13.03
N ASN A 163 3.92 23.77 -14.17
CA ASN A 163 4.48 25.13 -14.27
C ASN A 163 5.59 25.44 -13.24
N GLY A 164 6.33 24.41 -12.78
CA GLY A 164 7.37 24.54 -11.76
C GLY A 164 6.87 24.41 -10.32
N ASP A 165 5.56 24.45 -10.09
CA ASP A 165 4.96 24.25 -8.77
C ASP A 165 4.63 22.79 -8.52
N THR A 166 4.94 22.33 -7.31
CA THR A 166 4.75 20.95 -6.88
C THR A 166 3.59 20.87 -5.90
N LYS A 167 2.54 20.12 -6.24
CA LYS A 167 1.32 19.96 -5.43
C LYS A 167 1.00 18.49 -5.16
N LYS A 168 0.34 18.23 -4.03
CA LYS A 168 -0.20 16.90 -3.73
C LYS A 168 -1.40 16.63 -4.65
N TYR A 169 -1.46 15.43 -5.19
CA TYR A 169 -2.57 14.94 -5.98
C TYR A 169 -3.28 13.80 -5.25
N HIS A 170 -4.61 13.79 -5.30
CA HIS A 170 -5.45 12.77 -4.68
C HIS A 170 -6.75 12.64 -5.48
N GLN A 171 -7.04 11.44 -6.00
CA GLN A 171 -8.20 11.20 -6.85
C GLN A 171 -8.75 9.78 -6.62
N GLU A 172 -10.08 9.64 -6.60
CA GLU A 172 -10.71 8.32 -6.51
C GLU A 172 -10.50 7.55 -7.82
N ILE A 173 -10.18 6.25 -7.72
CA ILE A 173 -9.81 5.39 -8.86
C ILE A 173 -10.94 5.29 -9.89
N ASP A 174 -12.18 5.55 -9.48
CA ASP A 174 -13.38 5.53 -10.32
C ASP A 174 -13.35 6.59 -11.43
N TYR A 175 -12.51 7.61 -11.29
CA TYR A 175 -12.29 8.65 -12.30
C TYR A 175 -11.06 8.38 -13.17
N ILE A 176 -10.49 7.18 -13.12
CA ILE A 176 -9.29 6.77 -13.84
C ILE A 176 -9.62 5.61 -14.78
N THR A 177 -9.16 5.71 -16.02
CA THR A 177 -9.32 4.66 -17.04
C THR A 177 -8.02 3.90 -17.30
N ARG A 178 -6.86 4.50 -17.01
CA ARG A 178 -5.56 3.83 -17.14
C ARG A 178 -4.55 4.37 -16.16
N ILE A 179 -3.71 3.48 -15.64
CA ILE A 179 -2.52 3.78 -14.85
C ILE A 179 -1.34 3.09 -15.56
N ALA A 180 -0.33 3.84 -15.96
CA ALA A 180 0.90 3.31 -16.55
C ALA A 180 2.07 3.60 -15.61
N ILE A 181 2.82 2.57 -15.22
CA ILE A 181 4.02 2.74 -14.38
C ILE A 181 5.18 3.09 -15.32
N LEU A 182 5.72 4.30 -15.16
CA LEU A 182 6.75 4.84 -16.04
C LEU A 182 8.16 4.47 -15.56
N SER A 183 8.39 4.51 -14.25
CA SER A 183 9.67 4.15 -13.66
C SER A 183 9.52 3.84 -12.19
N VAL A 184 10.34 2.89 -11.72
CA VAL A 184 10.50 2.60 -10.29
C VAL A 184 11.97 2.80 -9.93
N GLN A 185 12.21 3.68 -8.97
CA GLN A 185 13.54 3.91 -8.42
C GLN A 185 13.61 3.31 -7.02
N PRO A 186 14.69 2.57 -6.69
CA PRO A 186 14.88 2.05 -5.36
C PRO A 186 14.96 3.21 -4.35
N PRO A 187 14.62 2.95 -3.08
CA PRO A 187 14.85 3.92 -2.04
C PRO A 187 16.30 4.39 -1.98
N SER A 188 16.49 5.71 -2.00
CA SER A 188 17.78 6.39 -1.79
C SER A 188 18.21 6.38 -0.33
#